data_AF-A0A8J7WNE5-F1
#
_entry.id   AF-A0A8J7WNE5-F1
#
_cell.length_a   1.000
_cell.length_b   1.000
_cell.length_c   1.000
_cell.angle_alpha   90.00
_cell.angle_beta   90.00
_cell.angle_gamma   90.00
#
_symmetry.space_group_name_H-M   'P 1'
#
loop_
_entity.id
_entity.type
_entity.pdbx_description
1 polymer ?
#
loop_
_entity_poly.entity_id
_entity_poly.type
_entity_poly.pdbx_seq_one_letter_code
_entity_poly.pdbx_strand_id
1 'polypeptide(L)'
;MAYDYERLARAIRDARSRLRLSQEALAERAGVYVSTVQNLEGRRTPKQWPTSAGAIEAALGKPEGWARAVAEGREPPADTQAAQGAVTGRGRRGLIDPDSPDPVIRELSTGPVAGGDEFREQLIRLYLDDVAEGERRMRERAAARALRLAAASLGPSAAEAEEQRKLDRLEEIEREIEAEDKAKNSDMTGGSRELA
;
A
#
# COMPACT_ATOMS: atom_id res chain seq x y z
N MET A 1 -9.45 -21.40 -36.23
CA MET A 1 -9.24 -19.98 -35.90
C MET A 1 -7.81 -19.83 -35.39
N ALA A 2 -7.06 -18.87 -35.91
CA ALA A 2 -5.69 -18.60 -35.45
C ALA A 2 -5.74 -17.56 -34.32
N TYR A 3 -5.05 -17.84 -33.21
CA TYR A 3 -4.94 -16.92 -32.07
C TYR A 3 -3.80 -15.93 -32.31
N ASP A 4 -4.04 -14.66 -32.01
CA ASP A 4 -3.01 -13.62 -31.97
C ASP A 4 -2.28 -13.64 -30.62
N TYR A 5 -1.25 -14.47 -30.55
CA TYR A 5 -0.42 -14.61 -29.36
C TYR A 5 0.46 -13.38 -29.10
N GLU A 6 0.74 -12.55 -30.11
CA GLU A 6 1.50 -11.31 -29.89
C GLU A 6 0.66 -10.29 -29.12
N ARG A 7 -0.60 -10.15 -29.51
CA ARG A 7 -1.58 -9.31 -28.81
C ARG A 7 -1.79 -9.80 -27.39
N LEU A 8 -1.92 -11.12 -27.19
CA LEU A 8 -2.02 -11.71 -25.86
C LEU A 8 -0.78 -11.42 -25.00
N ALA A 9 0.41 -11.66 -25.55
CA ALA A 9 1.67 -11.42 -24.85
C ALA A 9 1.80 -9.97 -24.38
N ARG A 10 1.42 -9.01 -25.23
CA ARG A 10 1.41 -7.58 -24.88
C ARG A 10 0.39 -7.29 -23.78
N ALA A 11 -0.82 -7.81 -23.89
CA ALA A 11 -1.86 -7.58 -22.90
C ALA A 11 -1.49 -8.12 -21.52
N ILE A 12 -0.89 -9.33 -21.45
CA ILE A 12 -0.40 -9.91 -20.19
C ILE A 12 0.71 -9.03 -19.60
N ARG A 13 1.68 -8.59 -20.41
CA ARG A 13 2.77 -7.70 -19.96
C ARG A 13 2.24 -6.38 -19.43
N ASP A 14 1.28 -5.77 -20.11
CA ASP A 14 0.70 -4.49 -19.71
C ASP A 14 -0.09 -4.64 -18.41
N ALA A 15 -0.90 -5.70 -18.28
CA ALA A 15 -1.63 -6.01 -17.05
C ALA A 15 -0.69 -6.24 -15.87
N ARG A 16 0.37 -7.04 -16.08
CA ARG A 16 1.40 -7.30 -15.07
C ARG A 16 2.11 -6.01 -14.64
N SER A 17 2.47 -5.15 -15.60
CA SER A 17 3.17 -3.89 -15.34
C SER A 17 2.31 -2.90 -14.55
N ARG A 18 0.99 -2.84 -14.79
CA ARG A 18 0.06 -2.04 -13.99
C ARG A 18 0.01 -2.47 -12.53
N LEU A 19 0.18 -3.76 -12.27
CA LEU A 19 0.28 -4.33 -10.93
C LEU A 19 1.70 -4.27 -10.34
N ARG A 20 2.67 -3.72 -11.07
CA ARG A 20 4.10 -3.67 -10.69
C ARG A 20 4.69 -5.04 -10.32
N LEU A 21 4.19 -6.11 -10.93
CA LEU A 21 4.68 -7.47 -10.70
C LEU A 21 5.85 -7.80 -11.63
N SER A 22 6.88 -8.49 -11.11
CA SER A 22 7.87 -9.16 -11.97
C SER A 22 7.28 -10.42 -12.60
N GLN A 23 7.99 -11.03 -13.55
CA GLN A 23 7.53 -12.30 -14.15
C GLN A 23 7.55 -13.44 -13.12
N GLU A 24 8.53 -13.43 -12.22
CA GLU A 24 8.65 -14.38 -11.10
C GLU A 24 7.48 -14.22 -10.14
N ALA A 25 7.16 -12.99 -9.73
CA ALA A 25 6.06 -12.72 -8.81
C ALA A 25 4.69 -13.09 -9.42
N LEU A 26 4.50 -12.89 -10.73
CA LEU A 26 3.29 -13.34 -11.42
C LEU A 26 3.23 -14.88 -11.46
N ALA A 27 4.35 -15.55 -11.73
CA ALA A 27 4.40 -17.01 -11.79
C ALA A 27 4.09 -17.63 -10.42
N GLU A 28 4.69 -17.10 -9.36
CA GLU A 28 4.41 -17.49 -7.97
C GLU A 28 2.94 -17.29 -7.63
N ARG A 29 2.39 -16.11 -7.91
CA ARG A 29 0.98 -15.80 -7.65
C ARG A 29 0.00 -16.68 -8.42
N ALA A 30 0.38 -17.11 -9.63
CA ALA A 30 -0.43 -18.00 -10.46
C ALA A 30 -0.18 -19.50 -10.18
N GLY A 31 0.79 -19.85 -9.31
CA GLY A 31 1.16 -21.24 -9.05
C GLY A 31 1.73 -21.97 -10.28
N VAL A 32 2.44 -21.25 -11.16
CA VAL A 32 3.04 -21.78 -12.40
C VAL A 32 4.54 -21.55 -12.42
N TYR A 33 5.26 -22.25 -13.29
CA TYR A 33 6.69 -22.00 -13.51
C TYR A 33 6.94 -20.63 -14.17
N VAL A 34 8.03 -19.96 -13.81
CA VAL A 34 8.47 -18.68 -14.41
C VAL A 34 8.61 -18.79 -15.93
N SER A 35 9.11 -19.92 -16.42
CA SER A 35 9.24 -20.22 -17.85
C SER A 35 7.89 -20.21 -18.58
N THR A 36 6.79 -20.54 -17.91
CA THR A 36 5.43 -20.46 -18.47
C THR A 36 5.05 -19.00 -18.76
N VAL A 37 5.30 -18.10 -17.82
CA VAL A 37 5.04 -16.67 -17.98
C VAL A 37 5.94 -16.09 -19.08
N GLN A 38 7.23 -16.44 -19.08
CA GLN A 38 8.18 -16.04 -20.13
C GLN A 38 7.75 -16.51 -21.52
N ASN A 39 7.29 -17.75 -21.67
CA ASN A 39 6.82 -18.28 -22.95
C ASN A 39 5.58 -17.51 -23.45
N LEU A 40 4.66 -17.15 -22.54
CA LEU A 40 3.45 -16.41 -22.88
C LEU A 40 3.71 -14.94 -23.23
N GLU A 41 4.64 -14.28 -22.54
CA GLU A 41 5.04 -12.91 -22.87
C GLU A 41 6.05 -12.83 -24.03
N GLY A 42 6.80 -13.90 -24.27
CA GLY A 42 7.91 -13.98 -25.21
C GLY A 42 7.52 -14.22 -26.67
N ARG A 43 6.24 -14.04 -27.03
CA ARG A 43 5.69 -14.26 -28.39
C ARG A 43 5.88 -15.68 -28.91
N ARG A 44 6.08 -16.66 -28.03
CA ARG A 44 6.09 -18.06 -28.47
C ARG A 44 4.66 -18.43 -28.84
N THR A 45 4.44 -18.90 -30.06
CA THR A 45 3.14 -19.34 -30.57
C THR A 45 2.93 -20.81 -30.21
N PRO A 46 2.25 -21.16 -29.11
CA PRO A 46 1.97 -22.55 -28.82
C PRO A 46 1.00 -23.11 -29.86
N LYS A 47 1.18 -24.39 -30.19
CA LYS A 47 0.31 -25.13 -31.13
C LYS A 47 -1.12 -25.28 -30.60
N GLN A 48 -1.30 -25.16 -29.29
CA GLN A 48 -2.57 -25.31 -28.57
C GLN A 48 -2.72 -24.21 -27.51
N TRP A 49 -3.96 -23.98 -27.08
CA TRP A 49 -4.24 -23.02 -26.02
C TRP A 49 -3.56 -23.44 -24.70
N PRO A 50 -2.81 -22.55 -24.03
CA PRO A 50 -2.14 -22.87 -22.77
C PRO A 50 -3.13 -23.21 -21.65
N THR A 51 -2.94 -24.35 -20.99
CA THR A 51 -3.75 -24.75 -19.82
C THR A 51 -3.58 -23.80 -18.63
N SER A 52 -2.43 -23.15 -18.52
CA SER A 52 -2.10 -22.17 -17.48
C SER A 52 -2.73 -20.78 -17.69
N ALA A 53 -3.42 -20.55 -18.81
CA ALA A 53 -3.97 -19.23 -19.13
C ALA A 53 -4.97 -18.76 -18.05
N GLY A 54 -5.86 -19.64 -17.57
CA GLY A 54 -6.84 -19.29 -16.53
C GLY A 54 -6.20 -18.96 -15.17
N ALA A 55 -5.12 -19.66 -14.80
CA ALA A 55 -4.38 -19.36 -13.57
C ALA A 55 -3.71 -17.99 -13.63
N ILE A 56 -3.19 -17.61 -14.80
CA ILE A 56 -2.59 -16.30 -15.04
C ILE A 56 -3.65 -15.20 -15.08
N GLU A 57 -4.80 -15.44 -15.69
CA GLU A 57 -5.96 -14.52 -15.66
C GLU A 57 -6.33 -14.20 -14.20
N ALA A 58 -6.51 -15.23 -13.37
CA ALA A 58 -6.83 -15.07 -11.95
C ALA A 58 -5.75 -14.29 -11.19
N ALA A 59 -4.47 -14.59 -11.41
CA ALA A 59 -3.37 -13.89 -10.77
C ALA A 59 -3.27 -12.40 -11.18
N LEU A 60 -3.69 -12.07 -12.39
CA LEU A 60 -3.78 -10.69 -12.90
C LEU A 60 -5.07 -9.97 -12.50
N GLY A 61 -5.99 -10.63 -11.79
CA GLY A 61 -7.30 -10.10 -11.47
C GLY A 61 -8.20 -9.91 -12.69
N LYS A 62 -7.95 -10.68 -13.77
CA LYS A 62 -8.76 -10.64 -14.98
C LYS A 62 -9.89 -11.67 -14.94
N PRO A 63 -11.05 -11.35 -15.55
CA PRO A 63 -12.14 -12.31 -15.64
C PRO A 63 -11.74 -13.54 -16.46
N GLU A 64 -12.37 -14.67 -16.16
CA GLU A 64 -12.14 -15.92 -16.88
C GLU A 64 -12.42 -15.74 -18.38
N GLY A 65 -11.53 -16.25 -19.22
CA GLY A 65 -11.65 -16.15 -20.68
C GLY A 65 -11.18 -14.82 -21.27
N TRP A 66 -10.68 -13.90 -20.43
CA TRP A 66 -10.07 -12.64 -20.87
C TRP A 66 -8.92 -12.84 -21.86
N ALA A 67 -7.97 -13.72 -21.56
CA ALA A 67 -6.82 -13.99 -22.40
C ALA A 67 -7.28 -14.52 -23.77
N ARG A 68 -8.28 -15.41 -23.76
CA ARG A 68 -8.84 -15.98 -24.97
C ARG A 68 -9.54 -14.95 -25.83
N ALA A 69 -10.35 -14.07 -25.24
CA ALA A 69 -11.00 -12.98 -25.96
C ALA A 69 -9.97 -12.03 -26.59
N VAL A 70 -8.92 -11.66 -25.84
CA VAL A 70 -7.82 -10.83 -26.36
C VAL A 70 -7.13 -11.50 -27.54
N ALA A 71 -6.77 -12.77 -27.41
CA ALA A 71 -6.08 -13.53 -28.46
C ALA A 71 -6.95 -13.75 -29.70
N GLU A 72 -8.28 -13.79 -29.56
CA GLU A 72 -9.22 -13.94 -30.67
C GLU A 72 -9.60 -12.60 -31.32
N GLY A 73 -9.02 -11.47 -30.90
CA GLY A 73 -9.40 -10.16 -31.44
C GLY A 73 -10.69 -9.58 -30.86
N ARG A 74 -11.36 -10.32 -29.97
CA ARG A 74 -12.67 -9.95 -29.39
C ARG A 74 -12.51 -8.95 -28.26
N GLU A 75 -13.63 -8.32 -27.90
CA GLU A 75 -13.71 -7.49 -26.70
C GLU A 75 -13.60 -8.39 -25.46
N PRO A 76 -12.66 -8.12 -24.54
CA PRO A 76 -12.53 -8.91 -23.33
C PRO A 76 -13.77 -8.73 -22.43
N PRO A 77 -14.17 -9.77 -21.69
CA PRO A 77 -15.23 -9.62 -20.70
C PRO A 77 -14.85 -8.47 -19.75
N ALA A 78 -15.82 -7.59 -19.49
CA ALA A 78 -15.61 -6.42 -18.65
C ALA A 78 -15.08 -6.85 -17.27
N ASP A 79 -14.09 -6.13 -16.75
CA ASP A 79 -13.49 -6.39 -15.44
C ASP A 79 -14.60 -6.35 -14.38
N THR A 80 -15.09 -7.53 -13.99
CA THR A 80 -16.11 -7.63 -12.95
C THR A 80 -15.55 -7.16 -11.60
N GLN A 81 -14.23 -7.01 -11.47
CA GLN A 81 -13.57 -6.46 -10.29
C GLN A 81 -13.85 -4.97 -10.03
N ALA A 82 -14.27 -4.17 -11.04
CA ALA A 82 -14.75 -2.81 -10.78
C ALA A 82 -16.17 -2.79 -10.18
N ALA A 83 -16.92 -3.89 -10.31
CA ALA A 83 -18.26 -4.06 -9.74
C ALA A 83 -18.27 -4.96 -8.47
N GLN A 84 -17.18 -5.68 -8.19
CA GLN A 84 -17.06 -6.64 -7.07
C GLN A 84 -16.54 -6.02 -5.75
N GLY A 85 -16.81 -4.74 -5.52
CA GLY A 85 -17.18 -4.28 -4.18
C GLY A 85 -18.58 -4.78 -3.76
N ALA A 86 -19.36 -5.30 -4.71
CA ALA A 86 -20.63 -5.98 -4.48
C ALA A 86 -20.53 -7.46 -4.89
N VAL A 87 -20.36 -8.30 -3.86
CA VAL A 87 -20.87 -9.66 -3.71
C VAL A 87 -21.65 -10.22 -4.91
N THR A 88 -21.18 -11.33 -5.48
CA THR A 88 -21.89 -12.61 -5.66
C THR A 88 -21.20 -13.43 -6.74
N GLY A 89 -20.92 -14.72 -6.47
CA GLY A 89 -20.57 -15.60 -7.58
C GLY A 89 -19.87 -16.92 -7.31
N ARG A 90 -19.79 -17.45 -6.08
CA ARG A 90 -19.59 -18.90 -5.94
C ARG A 90 -20.21 -19.44 -4.66
N GLY A 91 -21.43 -19.95 -4.81
CA GLY A 91 -22.09 -20.85 -3.89
C GLY A 91 -22.71 -20.17 -2.68
N ARG A 92 -23.96 -20.50 -2.39
CA ARG A 92 -24.53 -20.39 -1.05
C ARG A 92 -23.79 -21.34 -0.09
N ARG A 93 -22.52 -21.10 0.19
CA ARG A 93 -21.93 -21.51 1.46
C ARG A 93 -22.10 -20.31 2.37
N GLY A 94 -22.80 -20.52 3.48
CA GLY A 94 -22.96 -19.49 4.50
C GLY A 94 -21.61 -18.93 4.93
N LEU A 95 -21.63 -17.85 5.69
CA LEU A 95 -20.42 -17.21 6.23
C LEU A 95 -19.59 -18.14 7.15
N ILE A 96 -20.13 -19.32 7.42
CA ILE A 96 -19.57 -20.44 8.15
C ILE A 96 -18.58 -21.18 7.24
N ASP A 97 -17.29 -20.99 7.51
CA ASP A 97 -16.19 -21.67 6.83
C ASP A 97 -15.30 -22.39 7.85
N PRO A 98 -15.51 -23.70 8.09
CA PRO A 98 -14.74 -24.47 9.06
C PRO A 98 -13.27 -24.67 8.64
N ASP A 99 -12.94 -24.44 7.37
CA ASP A 99 -11.58 -24.54 6.84
C ASP A 99 -10.90 -23.16 6.74
N SER A 100 -11.52 -22.10 7.31
CA SER A 100 -10.95 -20.75 7.28
C SER A 100 -9.55 -20.72 7.92
N PRO A 101 -8.59 -20.03 7.28
CA PRO A 101 -7.26 -19.83 7.86
C PRO A 101 -7.28 -18.89 9.07
N ASP A 102 -8.36 -18.11 9.26
CA ASP A 102 -8.56 -17.28 10.43
C ASP A 102 -9.08 -18.14 11.60
N PRO A 103 -8.34 -18.23 12.73
CA PRO A 103 -8.71 -19.09 13.85
C PRO A 103 -10.04 -18.69 14.49
N VAL A 104 -10.41 -17.40 14.47
CA VAL A 104 -11.66 -16.90 15.04
C VAL A 104 -12.84 -17.30 14.16
N ILE A 105 -12.71 -17.15 12.84
CA ILE A 105 -13.75 -17.59 11.90
C ILE A 105 -13.92 -19.11 11.98
N ARG A 106 -12.83 -19.86 12.08
CA ARG A 106 -12.86 -21.33 12.23
C ARG A 106 -13.54 -21.76 13.53
N GLU A 107 -13.20 -21.12 14.65
CA GLU A 107 -13.80 -21.40 15.95
C GLU A 107 -15.30 -21.07 15.96
N LEU A 108 -15.68 -19.91 15.44
CA LEU A 108 -17.08 -19.52 15.27
C LEU A 108 -17.82 -20.49 14.34
N SER A 109 -17.15 -21.00 13.31
CA SER A 109 -17.75 -21.91 12.33
C SER A 109 -17.98 -23.33 12.85
N THR A 110 -17.20 -23.78 13.84
CA THR A 110 -17.21 -25.18 14.33
C THR A 110 -17.76 -25.33 15.75
N GLY A 111 -17.68 -24.28 16.58
CA GLY A 111 -18.08 -24.33 17.99
C GLY A 111 -19.61 -24.24 18.21
N PRO A 112 -20.15 -24.81 19.30
CA PRO A 112 -21.58 -24.72 19.59
C PRO A 112 -21.98 -23.27 19.90
N VAL A 113 -22.97 -22.72 19.18
CA VAL A 113 -23.47 -21.36 19.41
C VAL A 113 -24.95 -21.42 19.79
N ALA A 114 -25.31 -20.87 20.95
CA ALA A 114 -26.69 -20.74 21.39
C ALA A 114 -27.40 -19.69 20.51
N GLY A 115 -28.05 -20.14 19.43
CA GLY A 115 -28.66 -19.26 18.43
C GLY A 115 -28.64 -19.80 17.01
N GLY A 116 -27.93 -20.90 16.76
CA GLY A 116 -27.88 -21.53 15.45
C GLY A 116 -27.02 -20.76 14.42
N ASP A 117 -27.14 -21.17 13.15
CA ASP A 117 -26.25 -20.71 12.09
C ASP A 117 -26.43 -19.23 11.73
N GLU A 118 -27.63 -18.67 11.85
CA GLU A 118 -27.86 -17.24 11.57
C GLU A 118 -27.13 -16.32 12.56
N PHE A 119 -27.18 -16.66 13.85
CA PHE A 119 -26.46 -15.89 14.87
C PHE A 119 -24.95 -16.02 14.70
N ARG A 120 -24.48 -17.21 14.31
CA ARG A 120 -23.08 -17.46 13.96
C ARG A 120 -22.62 -16.60 12.77
N GLU A 121 -23.42 -16.49 11.72
CA GLU A 121 -23.10 -15.60 10.60
C GLU A 121 -23.03 -14.13 11.03
N GLN A 122 -23.91 -13.67 11.93
CA GLN A 122 -23.88 -12.30 12.44
C GLN A 122 -22.59 -12.00 13.21
N LEU A 123 -22.12 -12.95 14.05
CA LEU A 123 -20.85 -12.80 14.77
C LEU A 123 -19.66 -12.75 13.81
N ILE A 124 -19.65 -13.59 12.77
CA ILE A 124 -18.59 -13.59 11.77
C ILE A 124 -18.59 -12.26 10.99
N ARG A 125 -19.75 -11.69 10.66
CA ARG A 125 -19.84 -10.35 10.02
C ARG A 125 -19.25 -9.26 10.92
N LEU A 126 -19.65 -9.23 12.19
CA LEU A 126 -19.19 -8.22 13.14
C LEU A 126 -17.66 -8.26 13.30
N TYR A 127 -17.10 -9.47 13.43
CA TYR A 127 -15.65 -9.65 13.51
C TYR A 127 -14.93 -9.15 12.24
N LEU A 128 -15.45 -9.48 11.06
CA LEU A 128 -14.86 -9.02 9.79
C LEU A 128 -14.91 -7.50 9.65
N ASP A 129 -15.99 -6.86 10.10
CA ASP A 129 -16.13 -5.40 10.10
C ASP A 129 -15.12 -4.74 11.04
N ASP A 130 -14.94 -5.29 12.25
CA ASP A 130 -13.95 -4.82 13.23
C ASP A 130 -12.51 -4.97 12.73
N VAL A 131 -12.17 -6.10 12.10
CA VAL A 131 -10.85 -6.32 11.48
C VAL A 131 -10.61 -5.30 10.37
N ALA A 132 -11.58 -5.08 9.49
CA ALA A 132 -11.48 -4.10 8.42
C ALA A 132 -11.29 -2.68 8.98
N GLU A 133 -11.96 -2.33 10.08
CA GLU A 133 -11.76 -1.04 10.74
C GLU A 133 -10.38 -0.92 11.40
N GLY A 134 -9.92 -1.99 12.06
CA GLY A 134 -8.57 -2.07 12.63
C GLY A 134 -7.49 -1.85 11.58
N GLU A 135 -7.62 -2.48 10.41
CA GLU A 135 -6.70 -2.28 9.29
C GLU A 135 -6.71 -0.84 8.78
N ARG A 136 -7.90 -0.22 8.63
CA ARG A 136 -8.02 1.19 8.23
C ARG A 136 -7.28 2.09 9.20
N ARG A 137 -7.52 1.94 10.51
CA ARG A 137 -6.84 2.72 11.56
C ARG A 137 -5.32 2.49 11.54
N MET A 138 -4.85 1.26 11.33
CA MET A 138 -3.42 0.99 11.22
C MET A 138 -2.79 1.66 9.99
N ARG A 139 -3.45 1.61 8.82
CA ARG A 139 -2.98 2.28 7.59
C ARG A 139 -2.92 3.80 7.77
N GLU A 140 -3.94 4.40 8.39
CA GLU A 140 -3.96 5.84 8.69
C GLU A 140 -2.80 6.24 9.62
N ARG A 141 -2.54 5.47 10.68
CA ARG A 141 -1.39 5.72 11.58
C ARG A 141 -0.05 5.58 10.85
N ALA A 142 0.09 4.57 9.99
CA ALA A 142 1.29 4.39 9.18
C ALA A 142 1.50 5.55 8.21
N ALA A 143 0.45 6.02 7.54
CA ALA A 143 0.49 7.18 6.66
C ALA A 143 0.85 8.47 7.42
N ALA A 144 0.25 8.71 8.58
CA ALA A 144 0.58 9.86 9.42
C ALA A 144 2.05 9.84 9.89
N ARG A 145 2.58 8.65 10.23
CA ARG A 145 4.00 8.49 10.58
C ARG A 145 4.91 8.76 9.38
N ALA A 146 4.56 8.26 8.20
CA ALA A 146 5.31 8.51 6.97
C ALA A 146 5.33 10.00 6.62
N LEU A 147 4.19 10.70 6.75
CA LEU A 147 4.11 12.15 6.55
C LEU A 147 4.99 12.93 7.55
N ARG A 148 5.00 12.54 8.83
CA ARG A 148 5.89 13.16 9.82
C ARG A 148 7.37 12.95 9.49
N LEU A 149 7.75 11.76 9.05
CA LEU A 149 9.13 11.48 8.64
C LEU A 149 9.52 12.27 7.38
N ALA A 150 8.61 12.37 6.40
CA ALA A 150 8.82 13.18 5.21
C ALA A 150 8.98 14.67 5.56
N ALA A 151 8.13 15.20 6.45
CA ALA A 151 8.24 16.56 6.95
C ALA A 151 9.59 16.80 7.66
N ALA A 152 10.01 15.88 8.53
CA ALA A 152 11.32 15.97 9.19
C ALA A 152 12.49 15.91 8.21
N SER A 153 12.35 15.19 7.09
CA SER A 153 13.40 15.07 6.07
C SER A 153 13.58 16.31 5.20
N LEU A 154 12.55 17.17 5.09
CA LEU A 154 12.59 18.38 4.27
C LEU A 154 13.37 19.53 4.93
N GLY A 155 13.78 19.37 6.19
CA GLY A 155 14.44 20.43 6.96
C GLY A 155 13.48 21.58 7.29
N PRO A 156 13.95 22.61 8.02
CA PRO A 156 13.18 23.84 8.21
C PRO A 156 12.89 24.46 6.85
N SER A 157 11.66 24.93 6.67
CA SER A 157 11.29 25.71 5.51
C SER A 157 12.18 26.95 5.37
N ALA A 158 12.30 27.50 4.16
CA ALA A 158 13.09 28.70 3.93
C ALA A 158 12.67 29.87 4.84
N ALA A 159 11.38 29.96 5.18
CA ALA A 159 10.84 30.95 6.10
C ALA A 159 11.32 30.72 7.54
N GLU A 160 11.24 29.48 8.04
CA GLU A 160 11.72 29.10 9.38
C GLU A 160 13.24 29.28 9.50
N ALA A 161 14.00 28.99 8.44
CA ALA A 161 15.43 29.22 8.40
C ALA A 161 15.78 30.72 8.44
N GLU A 162 14.99 31.58 7.79
CA GLU A 162 15.16 33.03 7.85
C GLU A 162 14.80 33.58 9.24
N GLU A 163 13.72 33.09 9.84
CA GLU A 163 13.32 33.46 11.20
C GLU A 163 14.38 33.05 12.23
N GLN A 164 14.94 31.85 12.12
CA GLN A 164 16.03 31.40 12.99
C GLN A 164 17.25 32.32 12.86
N ARG A 165 17.63 32.74 11.65
CA ARG A 165 18.73 33.70 11.45
C ARG A 165 18.45 35.05 12.09
N LYS A 166 17.19 35.52 12.08
CA LYS A 166 16.79 36.76 12.75
C LYS A 166 16.90 36.63 14.27
N LEU A 167 16.47 35.50 14.84
CA LEU A 167 16.61 35.20 16.26
C LEU A 167 18.09 35.14 16.67
N ASP A 168 18.91 34.39 15.94
CA ASP A 168 20.35 34.29 16.20
C ASP A 168 21.03 35.67 16.16
N ARG A 169 20.60 36.55 15.23
CA ARG A 169 21.11 37.92 15.12
C ARG A 169 20.68 38.80 16.29
N LEU A 170 19.48 38.63 16.82
CA LEU A 170 19.00 39.37 18.00
C LEU A 170 19.78 38.95 19.25
N GLU A 171 20.02 37.65 19.43
CA GLU A 171 20.86 37.15 20.54
C GLU A 171 22.30 37.69 20.48
N GLU A 172 22.87 37.82 19.28
CA GLU A 172 24.19 38.42 19.09
C GLU A 172 24.20 39.89 19.53
N ILE A 173 23.17 40.66 19.16
CA ILE A 173 23.02 42.07 19.54
C ILE A 173 22.86 42.20 21.07
N GLU A 174 22.06 41.35 21.71
CA GLU A 174 21.91 41.36 23.17
C GLU A 174 23.26 41.11 23.87
N ARG A 175 24.07 40.17 23.37
CA ARG A 175 25.41 39.90 23.93
C ARG A 175 26.36 41.09 23.74
N GLU A 176 26.30 41.79 22.61
CA GLU A 176 27.11 43.01 22.40
C GLU A 176 26.72 44.12 23.39
N ILE A 177 25.42 44.34 23.61
CA ILE A 177 24.92 45.33 24.56
C ILE A 177 25.38 45.00 25.99
N GLU A 178 25.23 43.75 26.42
CA GLU A 178 25.70 43.31 27.74
C GLU A 178 27.22 43.47 27.92
N ALA A 179 28.00 43.19 26.86
CA ALA A 179 29.45 43.36 26.89
C ALA A 179 29.85 44.84 27.00
N GLU A 180 29.18 45.74 26.27
CA GLU A 180 29.39 47.18 26.40
C GLU A 180 29.04 47.70 27.79
N ASP A 181 27.90 47.30 28.35
CA ASP A 181 27.48 47.73 29.68
C ASP A 181 28.43 47.24 30.77
N LYS A 182 28.97 46.02 30.61
CA LYS A 182 30.01 45.50 31.49
C LYS A 182 31.31 46.30 31.41
N ALA A 183 31.72 46.70 30.20
CA ALA A 183 32.92 47.52 29.99
C ALA A 183 32.76 48.93 30.59
N LYS A 184 31.60 49.57 30.40
CA LYS A 184 31.27 50.88 30.98
C LYS A 184 31.27 50.83 32.52
N ASN A 185 30.76 49.76 33.11
CA ASN A 185 30.76 49.57 34.56
C ASN A 185 32.18 49.34 35.14
N SER A 186 33.08 48.67 34.41
CA SER A 186 34.48 48.53 34.85
C SER A 186 35.25 49.86 34.84
N ASP A 187 35.01 50.73 33.86
CA ASP A 187 35.67 52.04 33.79
C ASP A 187 35.23 52.97 34.94
N MET A 188 33.93 52.98 35.27
CA MET A 188 33.37 53.78 36.37
C MET A 188 33.90 53.36 37.75
N THR A 189 34.23 52.08 37.93
CA THR A 189 34.74 51.55 39.21
C THR A 189 36.26 51.66 39.34
N GLY A 190 37.00 51.72 38.23
CA GLY A 190 38.46 51.90 38.21
C GLY A 190 38.93 53.33 38.57
N GLY A 191 38.16 54.37 38.22
CA GLY A 191 38.56 55.77 38.40
C GLY A 191 38.55 56.30 39.84
N SER A 192 37.96 55.59 40.80
CA SER A 192 37.87 56.05 42.21
C SER A 192 39.09 55.70 43.07
N ARG A 193 40.13 55.08 42.51
CA ARG A 193 41.26 54.52 43.30
C ARG A 193 42.53 55.38 43.37
N GLU A 194 42.59 56.54 42.72
CA GLU A 194 43.81 57.38 42.63
C GLU A 194 43.79 58.69 43.47
N LEU A 195 42.82 58.88 44.36
CA LEU A 195 42.72 60.12 45.18
C LEU A 195 42.97 59.93 46.69
N ALA A 196 43.76 58.92 47.09
CA ALA A 196 44.14 58.70 48.49
C ALA A 196 45.66 58.70 48.69
#